data_AF-A0A800A6L3-F1
#
_entry.id   AF-A0A800A6L3-F1
#
_cell.length_a   1.000
_cell.length_b   1.000
_cell.length_c   1.000
_cell.angle_alpha   90.00
_cell.angle_beta   90.00
_cell.angle_gamma   90.00
#
_symmetry.space_group_name_H-M   'P 1'
#
loop_
_entity.id
_entity.type
_entity.pdbx_description
1 polymer ?
#
loop_
_entity_poly.entity_id
_entity_poly.type
_entity_poly.pdbx_seq_one_letter_code
_entity_poly.pdbx_strand_id
1 'polypeptide(L)'
;MVTREQVLKTLEGVNDPELGGNVVELGMITDVRISDGQVDIGLALTVAECPLRSQIENDTRRRVESMPGVDEVSIHTTAMTKRQRAELMSVARRKAREGAEPTQVASTTRVLAIASGKGGVGKSSLSVNLAVGLAQREHRVGLLDADIWGFSIP
;
A
#
# COMPACT_ATOMS: atom_id res chain seq x y z
N MET A 1 1.28 -34.65 2.00
CA MET A 1 1.31 -33.75 0.83
C MET A 1 0.99 -32.36 1.33
N VAL A 2 1.82 -31.39 0.95
CA VAL A 2 1.61 -29.97 1.27
C VAL A 2 0.48 -29.43 0.40
N THR A 3 -0.44 -28.66 0.98
CA THR A 3 -1.55 -28.05 0.23
C THR A 3 -1.32 -26.57 -0.02
N ARG A 4 -2.02 -26.03 -1.03
CA ARG A 4 -1.99 -24.60 -1.34
C ARG A 4 -2.43 -23.74 -0.16
N GLU A 5 -3.47 -24.14 0.59
CA GLU A 5 -3.87 -23.39 1.79
C GLU A 5 -2.79 -23.38 2.87
N GLN A 6 -2.07 -24.50 3.05
CA GLN A 6 -0.98 -24.55 4.03
C GLN A 6 0.16 -23.61 3.64
N VAL A 7 0.52 -23.55 2.36
CA VAL A 7 1.53 -22.60 1.87
C VAL A 7 1.08 -21.17 2.08
N LEU A 8 -0.15 -20.82 1.67
CA LEU A 8 -0.68 -19.46 1.86
C LEU A 8 -0.71 -19.06 3.34
N LYS A 9 -1.16 -19.96 4.22
CA LYS A 9 -1.17 -19.70 5.67
C LYS A 9 0.23 -19.48 6.24
N THR A 10 1.23 -20.21 5.76
CA THR A 10 2.63 -19.98 6.15
C THR A 10 3.13 -18.61 5.66
N LEU A 11 2.73 -18.20 4.46
CA LEU A 11 3.12 -16.93 3.85
C LEU A 11 2.44 -15.71 4.48
N GLU A 12 1.32 -15.86 5.21
CA GLU A 12 0.74 -14.79 6.03
C GLU A 12 1.72 -14.25 7.08
N GLY A 13 2.77 -15.02 7.43
CA GLY A 13 3.82 -14.57 8.33
C GLY A 13 4.93 -13.73 7.67
N VAL A 14 4.94 -13.60 6.34
CA VAL A 14 5.91 -12.75 5.62
C VAL A 14 5.33 -11.35 5.48
N ASN A 15 5.96 -10.37 6.12
CA ASN A 15 5.51 -8.98 6.12
C ASN A 15 6.34 -8.15 5.15
N ASP A 16 5.66 -7.27 4.41
CA ASP A 16 6.28 -6.17 3.69
C ASP A 16 6.49 -4.98 4.66
N PRO A 17 7.75 -4.62 4.98
CA PRO A 17 8.04 -3.57 5.94
C PRO A 17 7.75 -2.15 5.44
N GLU A 18 7.60 -1.94 4.12
CA GLU A 18 7.20 -0.64 3.57
C GLU A 18 5.69 -0.43 3.65
N LEU A 19 4.93 -1.50 3.42
CA LEU A 19 3.47 -1.43 3.31
C LEU A 19 2.73 -1.84 4.58
N GLY A 20 3.44 -2.39 5.57
CA GLY A 20 2.87 -2.75 6.88
C GLY A 20 1.83 -3.87 6.81
N GLY A 21 1.96 -4.79 5.86
CA GLY A 21 1.03 -5.91 5.66
C GLY A 21 1.73 -7.18 5.20
N ASN A 22 1.04 -8.33 5.31
CA ASN A 22 1.60 -9.58 4.82
C ASN A 22 1.43 -9.75 3.31
N VAL A 23 2.33 -10.51 2.69
CA VAL A 23 2.40 -10.69 1.22
C VAL A 23 1.14 -11.31 0.62
N VAL A 24 0.38 -12.07 1.41
CA VAL A 24 -0.87 -12.71 0.97
C VAL A 24 -2.01 -11.69 0.90
N GLU A 25 -2.21 -10.92 1.97
CA GLU A 25 -3.22 -9.87 2.06
C GLU A 25 -2.95 -8.71 1.09
N LEU A 26 -1.68 -8.39 0.86
CA LEU A 26 -1.27 -7.38 -0.11
C LEU A 26 -1.42 -7.85 -1.56
N GLY A 27 -1.81 -9.11 -1.79
CA GLY A 27 -2.00 -9.67 -3.13
C GLY A 27 -0.70 -9.80 -3.91
N MET A 28 0.43 -9.96 -3.21
CA MET A 28 1.75 -10.11 -3.81
C MET A 28 1.98 -11.54 -4.30
N ILE A 29 1.28 -12.53 -3.73
CA ILE A 29 1.33 -13.92 -4.20
C ILE A 29 0.39 -14.10 -5.40
N THR A 30 0.94 -14.29 -6.60
CA THR A 30 0.18 -14.41 -7.84
C THR A 30 -0.22 -15.83 -8.16
N ASP A 31 0.66 -16.79 -7.87
CA ASP A 31 0.45 -18.21 -8.15
C ASP A 31 1.20 -19.06 -7.13
N VAL A 32 0.66 -20.24 -6.85
CA VAL A 32 1.29 -21.26 -6.00
C VAL A 32 1.01 -22.61 -6.63
N ARG A 33 2.04 -23.30 -7.11
CA ARG A 33 1.97 -24.65 -7.67
C ARG A 33 2.78 -25.60 -6.80
N ILE A 34 2.26 -26.80 -6.61
CA ILE A 34 2.87 -27.82 -5.76
C ILE A 34 2.91 -29.11 -6.57
N SER A 35 4.10 -29.67 -6.77
CA SER A 35 4.33 -30.89 -7.53
C SER A 35 5.41 -31.71 -6.84
N ASP A 36 5.08 -32.91 -6.35
CA ASP A 36 6.05 -33.88 -5.81
C ASP A 36 7.13 -33.30 -4.88
N GLY A 37 6.72 -32.49 -3.89
CA GLY A 37 7.64 -31.88 -2.92
C GLY A 37 8.25 -30.55 -3.38
N GLN A 38 8.12 -30.18 -4.65
CA GLN A 38 8.52 -28.89 -5.19
C GLN A 38 7.39 -27.86 -5.08
N VAL A 39 7.70 -26.65 -4.63
CA VAL A 39 6.76 -25.54 -4.50
C VAL A 39 7.21 -24.35 -5.35
N ASP A 40 6.44 -24.02 -6.37
CA ASP A 40 6.64 -22.84 -7.22
C ASP A 40 5.75 -21.70 -6.75
N ILE A 41 6.35 -20.54 -6.48
CA ILE A 41 5.65 -19.35 -5.97
C ILE A 41 5.87 -18.18 -6.94
N GLY A 42 4.77 -17.64 -7.44
CA GLY A 42 4.76 -16.37 -8.17
C GLY A 42 4.67 -15.20 -7.18
N LEU A 43 5.64 -14.30 -7.21
CA LEU A 43 5.70 -13.11 -6.35
C LEU A 43 5.70 -11.83 -7.21
N ALA A 44 4.63 -11.04 -7.11
CA ALA A 44 4.53 -9.73 -7.76
C ALA A 44 4.97 -8.62 -6.81
N LEU A 45 5.99 -7.86 -7.22
CA LEU A 45 6.56 -6.77 -6.44
C LEU A 45 6.19 -5.40 -7.01
N THR A 46 6.14 -4.40 -6.13
CA THR A 46 5.74 -3.02 -6.45
C THR A 46 6.77 -2.28 -7.30
N VAL A 47 8.06 -2.63 -7.19
CA VAL A 47 9.20 -2.01 -7.91
C VAL A 47 10.28 -3.08 -8.18
N ALA A 48 10.87 -3.06 -9.38
CA ALA A 48 11.85 -4.06 -9.82
C ALA A 48 13.22 -3.99 -9.09
N GLU A 49 13.58 -2.83 -8.52
CA GLU A 49 14.93 -2.53 -8.01
C GLU A 49 14.98 -2.17 -6.51
N CYS A 50 14.07 -2.71 -5.69
CA CYS A 50 14.12 -2.46 -4.25
C CYS A 50 15.02 -3.48 -3.54
N PRO A 51 16.01 -3.08 -2.71
CA PRO A 51 16.84 -4.02 -1.92
C PRO A 51 16.02 -4.90 -0.98
N LEU A 52 14.82 -4.46 -0.62
CA LEU A 52 13.85 -5.21 0.19
C LEU A 52 13.25 -6.42 -0.54
N ARG A 53 13.35 -6.50 -1.88
CA ARG A 53 12.98 -7.69 -2.66
C ARG A 53 13.67 -8.93 -2.11
N SER A 54 14.98 -8.85 -1.93
CA SER A 54 15.81 -9.98 -1.48
C SER A 54 15.38 -10.43 -0.09
N GLN A 55 14.96 -9.50 0.77
CA GLN A 55 14.45 -9.83 2.10
C GLN A 55 13.13 -10.61 2.02
N ILE A 56 12.16 -10.12 1.25
CA ILE A 56 10.86 -10.80 1.08
C ILE A 56 11.03 -12.18 0.44
N GLU A 57 11.88 -12.29 -0.59
CA GLU A 57 12.19 -13.57 -1.24
C GLU A 57 12.85 -14.56 -0.28
N ASN A 58 13.85 -14.11 0.50
CA ASN A 58 14.53 -14.95 1.48
C ASN A 58 13.59 -15.38 2.61
N ASP A 59 12.72 -14.49 3.09
CA ASP A 59 11.74 -14.82 4.13
C ASP A 59 10.68 -15.81 3.62
N THR A 60 10.20 -15.60 2.40
CA THR A 60 9.28 -16.51 1.70
C THR A 60 9.91 -17.90 1.56
N ARG A 61 11.13 -17.96 1.00
CA ARG A 61 11.88 -19.21 0.80
C ARG A 61 12.08 -19.94 2.12
N ARG A 62 12.68 -19.28 3.11
CA ARG A 62 12.99 -19.89 4.42
C ARG A 62 11.76 -20.49 5.10
N ARG A 63 10.62 -19.79 5.05
CA ARG A 63 9.39 -20.27 5.69
C ARG A 63 8.79 -21.46 4.96
N VAL A 64 8.78 -21.45 3.63
CA VAL A 64 8.20 -22.55 2.84
C VAL A 64 9.11 -23.78 2.86
N GLU A 65 10.43 -23.61 2.79
CA GLU A 65 11.41 -24.70 2.95
C GLU A 65 11.33 -25.37 4.33
N SER A 66 10.92 -24.63 5.37
CA SER A 66 10.74 -25.20 6.71
C SER A 66 9.48 -26.07 6.86
N MET A 67 8.62 -26.12 5.83
CA MET A 67 7.38 -26.89 5.89
C MET A 67 7.64 -28.40 5.68
N PRO A 68 7.01 -29.28 6.49
CA PRO A 68 7.13 -30.72 6.29
C PRO A 68 6.61 -31.16 4.91
N GLY A 69 7.45 -31.84 4.14
CA GLY A 69 7.10 -32.34 2.80
C GLY A 69 7.33 -31.34 1.66
N VAL A 70 8.14 -30.30 1.90
CA VAL A 70 8.74 -29.45 0.87
C VAL A 70 10.21 -29.84 0.71
N ASP A 71 10.59 -30.22 -0.50
CA ASP A 71 11.96 -30.60 -0.87
C ASP A 71 12.70 -29.46 -1.58
N GLU A 72 11.97 -28.67 -2.39
CA GLU A 72 12.54 -27.55 -3.14
C GLU A 72 11.54 -26.39 -3.29
N VAL A 73 12.04 -25.15 -3.25
CA VAL A 73 11.23 -23.93 -3.41
C VAL A 73 11.79 -23.04 -4.52
N SER A 74 10.97 -22.80 -5.54
CA SER A 74 11.25 -21.89 -6.65
C SER A 74 10.40 -20.64 -6.54
N ILE A 75 11.03 -19.46 -6.56
CA ILE A 75 10.32 -18.17 -6.49
C ILE A 75 10.53 -17.43 -7.81
N HIS A 76 9.42 -17.07 -8.46
CA HIS A 76 9.41 -16.31 -9.69
C HIS A 76 8.87 -14.91 -9.46
N THR A 77 9.75 -13.93 -9.61
CA THR A 77 9.43 -12.54 -9.32
C THR A 77 9.00 -11.81 -10.57
N THR A 78 7.90 -11.05 -10.46
CA THR A 78 7.38 -10.22 -11.54
C THR A 78 7.10 -8.81 -11.04
N ALA A 79 7.09 -7.84 -11.95
CA ALA A 79 6.61 -6.50 -11.63
C ALA A 79 5.09 -6.47 -11.62
N MET A 80 4.49 -5.83 -10.61
CA MET A 80 3.05 -5.61 -10.57
C MET A 80 2.55 -4.79 -11.75
N THR A 81 1.40 -5.18 -12.30
CA THR A 81 0.64 -4.37 -13.25
C THR A 81 0.07 -3.12 -12.57
N LYS A 82 -0.34 -2.11 -13.37
CA LYS A 82 -1.02 -0.90 -12.84
C LYS A 82 -2.26 -1.24 -12.00
N ARG A 83 -3.02 -2.27 -12.39
CA ARG A 83 -4.21 -2.73 -11.67
C ARG A 83 -3.83 -3.33 -10.31
N GLN A 84 -2.89 -4.27 -10.30
CA GLN A 84 -2.40 -4.88 -9.05
C GLN A 84 -1.83 -3.85 -8.09
N ARG A 85 -1.10 -2.84 -8.60
CA ARG A 85 -0.60 -1.74 -7.77
C ARG A 85 -1.73 -0.88 -7.19
N ALA A 86 -2.80 -0.63 -7.95
CA ALA A 86 -3.97 0.10 -7.46
C ALA A 86 -4.72 -0.67 -6.36
N GLU A 87 -4.90 -1.98 -6.54
CA GLU A 87 -5.50 -2.87 -5.55
C GLU A 87 -4.67 -2.90 -4.27
N LEU A 88 -3.35 -3.13 -4.37
CA LEU A 88 -2.43 -3.10 -3.23
C LEU A 88 -2.48 -1.75 -2.50
N MET A 89 -2.49 -0.64 -3.22
CA MET A 89 -2.62 0.69 -2.61
C MET A 89 -3.96 0.89 -1.91
N SER A 90 -5.04 0.26 -2.40
CA SER A 90 -6.34 0.30 -1.73
C SER A 90 -6.31 -0.44 -0.38
N VAL A 91 -5.67 -1.61 -0.33
CA VAL A 91 -5.51 -2.39 0.90
C VAL A 91 -4.59 -1.68 1.89
N ALA A 92 -3.44 -1.19 1.43
CA ALA A 92 -2.49 -0.45 2.26
C ALA A 92 -3.13 0.81 2.87
N ARG A 93 -3.91 1.58 2.08
CA ARG A 93 -4.66 2.74 2.60
C ARG A 93 -5.73 2.37 3.61
N ARG A 94 -6.41 1.24 3.44
CA ARG A 94 -7.39 0.74 4.41
C ARG A 94 -6.71 0.40 5.74
N LYS A 95 -5.63 -0.38 5.71
CA LYS A 95 -4.85 -0.71 6.92
C LYS A 95 -4.29 0.53 7.62
N ALA A 96 -3.75 1.47 6.85
CA ALA A 96 -3.26 2.74 7.40
C ALA A 96 -4.37 3.54 8.10
N ARG A 97 -5.63 3.45 7.65
CA ARG A 97 -6.78 4.07 8.32
C ARG A 97 -7.23 3.30 9.56
N GLU A 98 -7.19 1.97 9.54
CA GLU A 98 -7.58 1.13 10.68
C GLU A 98 -6.60 1.25 11.85
N GLY A 99 -5.31 1.45 11.58
CA GLY A 99 -4.28 1.69 12.58
C GLY A 99 -4.05 3.16 12.95
N ALA A 100 -4.73 4.10 12.27
CA ALA A 100 -4.59 5.52 12.59
C ALA A 100 -5.39 5.86 13.85
N GLU A 101 -4.75 6.61 14.75
CA GLU A 101 -5.46 7.32 15.82
C GLU A 101 -6.66 8.07 15.21
N PRO A 102 -7.86 7.98 15.82
CA PRO A 102 -9.03 8.68 15.31
C PRO A 102 -8.73 10.16 15.11
N THR A 103 -8.65 10.58 13.85
CA THR A 103 -8.44 11.99 13.56
C THR A 103 -9.66 12.77 14.06
N GLN A 104 -9.46 13.98 14.59
CA GLN A 104 -10.59 14.87 14.92
C GLN A 104 -11.43 15.28 13.67
N VAL A 105 -10.97 14.91 12.48
CA VAL A 105 -11.68 15.09 11.20
C VAL A 105 -12.67 13.94 11.00
N ALA A 106 -13.96 14.27 10.89
CA ALA A 106 -15.01 13.28 10.68
C ALA A 106 -14.85 12.56 9.33
N SER A 107 -15.23 11.28 9.25
CA SER A 107 -15.19 10.49 8.01
C SER A 107 -16.11 11.03 6.90
N THR A 108 -17.14 11.80 7.27
CA THR A 108 -18.06 12.49 6.36
C THR A 108 -17.53 13.85 5.86
N THR A 109 -16.34 14.27 6.30
CA THR A 109 -15.73 15.53 5.87
C THR A 109 -15.48 15.52 4.37
N ARG A 110 -16.01 16.51 3.65
CA ARG A 110 -15.77 16.68 2.22
C ARG A 110 -14.40 17.31 1.99
N VAL A 111 -13.59 16.68 1.14
CA VAL A 111 -12.25 17.17 0.77
C VAL A 111 -12.33 17.85 -0.59
N LEU A 112 -11.92 19.12 -0.64
CA LEU A 112 -11.81 19.90 -1.87
C LEU A 112 -10.34 20.12 -2.19
N ALA A 113 -9.84 19.48 -3.25
CA ALA A 113 -8.46 19.63 -3.70
C ALA A 113 -8.35 20.81 -4.67
N ILE A 114 -7.50 21.79 -4.35
CA ILE A 114 -7.22 22.95 -5.20
C ILE A 114 -5.75 22.88 -5.61
N ALA A 115 -5.50 22.69 -6.90
CA ALA A 115 -4.16 22.49 -7.45
C ALA A 115 -3.89 23.44 -8.64
N SER A 116 -2.63 23.82 -8.80
CA SER A 116 -2.11 24.55 -9.96
C SER A 116 -0.74 23.97 -10.34
N GLY A 117 -0.46 23.85 -11.64
CA GLY A 117 0.87 23.49 -12.15
C GLY A 117 1.83 24.67 -12.33
N LYS A 118 1.44 25.89 -11.94
CA LYS A 118 2.21 27.13 -12.14
C LYS A 118 2.14 28.05 -10.91
N GLY A 119 3.24 28.74 -10.63
CA GLY A 119 3.31 29.78 -9.59
C GLY A 119 2.54 31.03 -9.98
N GLY A 120 1.98 31.74 -8.98
CA GLY A 120 1.34 33.05 -9.18
C GLY A 120 -0.07 33.04 -9.80
N VAL A 121 -0.68 31.89 -10.05
CA VAL A 121 -2.04 31.82 -10.65
C VAL A 121 -3.20 32.08 -9.68
N GLY A 122 -2.90 32.39 -8.42
CA GLY A 122 -3.92 32.64 -7.40
C GLY A 122 -4.49 31.41 -6.70
N LYS A 123 -3.83 30.23 -6.77
CA LYS A 123 -4.21 29.01 -6.01
C LYS A 123 -4.53 29.34 -4.56
N SER A 124 -3.58 29.96 -3.85
CA SER A 124 -3.70 30.24 -2.42
C SER A 124 -4.80 31.26 -2.13
N SER A 125 -4.92 32.31 -2.96
CA SER A 125 -6.01 33.28 -2.84
C SER A 125 -7.39 32.65 -2.99
N LEU A 126 -7.56 31.75 -3.97
CA LEU A 126 -8.82 31.02 -4.15
C LEU A 126 -9.09 30.10 -2.95
N SER A 127 -8.10 29.33 -2.51
CA SER A 127 -8.24 28.41 -1.38
C SER A 127 -8.66 29.12 -0.09
N VAL A 128 -8.00 30.23 0.25
CA VAL A 128 -8.32 31.03 1.45
C VAL A 128 -9.72 31.63 1.34
N ASN A 129 -10.07 32.26 0.22
CA ASN A 129 -11.39 32.88 0.07
C ASN A 129 -12.53 31.85 0.05
N LEU A 130 -12.30 30.67 -0.53
CA LEU A 130 -13.26 29.57 -0.46
C LEU A 130 -13.44 29.09 0.98
N ALA A 131 -12.35 28.90 1.72
CA ALA A 131 -12.41 28.48 3.12
C ALA A 131 -13.17 29.49 3.98
N VAL A 132 -12.88 30.79 3.83
CA VAL A 132 -13.59 31.89 4.51
C VAL A 132 -15.07 31.89 4.14
N GLY A 133 -15.40 31.78 2.85
CA GLY A 133 -16.79 31.78 2.38
C GLY A 133 -17.61 30.56 2.84
N LEU A 134 -16.96 29.41 3.08
CA LEU A 134 -17.57 28.23 3.68
C LEU A 134 -17.75 28.40 5.20
N ALA A 135 -16.76 28.96 5.88
CA ALA A 135 -16.83 29.25 7.31
C ALA A 135 -17.93 30.29 7.63
N GLN A 136 -18.09 31.31 6.78
CA GLN A 136 -19.20 32.28 6.86
C GLN A 136 -20.58 31.66 6.67
N ARG A 137 -20.65 30.47 6.05
CA ARG A 137 -21.88 29.66 5.94
C ARG A 137 -21.99 28.62 7.06
N GLU A 138 -21.29 28.84 8.17
CA GLU A 138 -21.30 28.00 9.37
C GLU A 138 -20.78 26.58 9.18
N HIS A 139 -20.03 26.31 8.11
CA HIS A 139 -19.32 25.04 7.96
C HIS A 139 -18.05 25.02 8.82
N ARG A 140 -17.75 23.85 9.41
CA ARG A 140 -16.43 23.58 10.01
C ARG A 140 -15.45 23.32 8.88
N VAL A 141 -14.48 24.22 8.71
CA VAL A 141 -13.51 24.18 7.60
C VAL A 141 -12.10 24.03 8.15
N GLY A 142 -11.34 23.09 7.57
CA GLY A 142 -9.89 23.03 7.70
C GLY A 142 -9.26 23.43 6.37
N LEU A 143 -8.16 24.18 6.43
CA LEU A 143 -7.37 24.57 5.27
C LEU A 143 -5.94 24.05 5.47
N LEU A 144 -5.39 23.36 4.47
CA LEU A 144 -4.05 22.79 4.50
C LEU A 144 -3.33 23.16 3.20
N ASP A 145 -2.15 23.78 3.30
CA ASP A 145 -1.27 23.96 2.15
C ASP A 145 -0.35 22.75 2.02
N ALA A 146 -0.61 21.92 1.01
CA ALA A 146 0.19 20.73 0.72
C ALA A 146 1.32 21.01 -0.28
N ASP A 147 1.83 22.25 -0.31
CA ASP A 147 2.97 22.63 -1.15
C ASP A 147 4.29 22.35 -0.43
N ILE A 148 5.04 21.36 -0.92
CA ILE A 148 6.31 20.91 -0.33
C ILE A 148 7.45 21.93 -0.61
N TRP A 149 7.29 22.78 -1.62
CA TRP A 149 8.38 23.64 -2.14
C TRP A 149 8.19 25.13 -1.84
N GLY A 150 7.00 25.56 -1.44
CA GLY A 150 6.71 26.98 -1.16
C GLY A 150 5.31 27.21 -0.61
N PHE A 151 5.08 26.86 0.66
CA PHE A 151 3.81 27.10 1.34
C PHE A 151 3.52 28.61 1.44
N SER A 152 2.28 28.99 1.14
CA SER A 152 1.80 30.38 1.16
C SER A 152 0.73 30.61 2.22
N ILE A 153 0.14 29.54 2.76
CA ILE A 153 -0.91 29.60 3.78
C ILE A 153 -0.31 29.03 5.07
N PRO A 154 -0.34 29.78 6.20
CA PRO A 154 0.19 29.33 7.47
C PRO A 154 -0.64 28.20 8.11
#